data_AF-A0A7C3WYD8-F1
#
_entry.id   AF-A0A7C3WYD8-F1
#
_cell.length_a   1.000
_cell.length_b   1.000
_cell.length_c   1.000
_cell.angle_alpha   90.00
_cell.angle_beta   90.00
_cell.angle_gamma   90.00
#
_symmetry.space_group_name_H-M   'P 1'
#
loop_
_entity.id
_entity.type
_entity.pdbx_description
1 polymer ?
#
loop_
_entity_poly.entity_id
_entity_poly.type
_entity_poly.pdbx_seq_one_letter_code
_entity_poly.pdbx_strand_id
1 'polypeptide(L)'
;MKKIFVISTILMVLLFIVGCAKAPTTEQLQKVEEVKREVASVTSVPNALVITTFESGKEEGWTARGDNVKILVTDKEAHTGKYSLYVSGRSNGWHGAQIQLKDILKPGKVYSISVWVMQKSGSSQYLGLTMQRKYDTDSNTQYDWIKHENNVPSGKWVELSGTYEIPANVSILDLTLYVEAPSNTTLDFYIDDLVIVEGKTGFRITPELYELVAKNIK
;
A
#
# COMPACT_ATOMS: atom_id res chain seq x y z
N MET A 1 2.16 -25.81 -6.20
CA MET A 1 2.93 -25.83 -7.46
C MET A 1 3.52 -24.47 -7.89
N LYS A 2 3.12 -23.31 -7.32
CA LYS A 2 3.74 -22.00 -7.63
C LYS A 2 4.85 -21.52 -6.68
N LYS A 3 5.02 -22.10 -5.48
CA LYS A 3 6.24 -21.90 -4.64
C LYS A 3 7.54 -22.32 -5.37
N ILE A 4 7.40 -23.12 -6.42
CA ILE A 4 8.49 -23.57 -7.27
C ILE A 4 8.90 -22.47 -8.26
N PHE A 5 8.02 -21.54 -8.66
CA PHE A 5 8.25 -20.67 -9.82
C PHE A 5 9.04 -19.38 -9.52
N VAL A 6 8.89 -18.76 -8.35
CA VAL A 6 9.68 -17.55 -7.99
C VAL A 6 11.11 -17.92 -7.56
N ILE A 7 11.26 -19.05 -6.87
CA ILE A 7 12.56 -19.71 -6.71
C ILE A 7 13.10 -20.05 -8.09
N SER A 8 12.26 -20.55 -9.02
CA SER A 8 12.68 -20.83 -10.39
C SER A 8 13.13 -19.59 -11.14
N THR A 9 12.56 -18.38 -10.99
CA THR A 9 12.98 -17.22 -11.79
C THR A 9 14.27 -16.58 -11.28
N ILE A 10 14.48 -16.51 -9.96
CA ILE A 10 15.74 -16.05 -9.36
C ILE A 10 16.85 -17.10 -9.57
N LEU A 11 16.50 -18.40 -9.49
CA LEU A 11 17.40 -19.50 -9.88
C LEU A 11 17.63 -19.52 -11.41
N MET A 12 16.67 -19.08 -12.22
CA MET A 12 16.76 -19.02 -13.70
C MET A 12 17.57 -17.81 -14.15
N VAL A 13 17.54 -16.67 -13.45
CA VAL A 13 18.53 -15.59 -13.61
C VAL A 13 19.94 -16.08 -13.21
N LEU A 14 20.04 -16.99 -12.23
CA LEU A 14 21.28 -17.71 -11.90
C LEU A 14 21.66 -18.84 -12.88
N LEU A 15 20.75 -19.36 -13.71
CA LEU A 15 21.01 -20.40 -14.74
C LEU A 15 21.20 -19.82 -16.15
N PHE A 16 20.72 -18.59 -16.42
CA PHE A 16 20.94 -17.89 -17.70
C PHE A 16 22.36 -17.37 -17.89
N ILE A 17 23.20 -17.44 -16.86
CA ILE A 17 24.68 -17.35 -16.96
C ILE A 17 25.31 -18.68 -17.44
N VAL A 18 24.53 -19.62 -18.01
CA VAL A 18 25.04 -20.85 -18.64
C VAL A 18 24.58 -20.95 -20.10
N GLY A 19 24.42 -19.80 -20.77
CA GLY A 19 24.35 -19.72 -22.23
C GLY A 19 25.73 -19.39 -22.80
N CYS A 20 26.58 -20.41 -22.95
CA CYS A 20 27.92 -20.32 -23.55
C CYS A 20 28.85 -19.19 -23.03
N ALA A 21 29.31 -19.24 -21.77
CA ALA A 21 30.56 -18.58 -21.36
C ALA A 21 30.85 -18.82 -19.87
N LYS A 22 31.99 -19.47 -19.58
CA LYS A 22 32.78 -19.50 -18.31
C LYS A 22 32.04 -19.82 -16.99
N ALA A 23 32.71 -20.60 -16.14
CA ALA A 23 32.29 -20.83 -14.77
C ALA A 23 32.11 -19.49 -14.02
N PRO A 24 31.07 -19.37 -13.18
CA PRO A 24 30.79 -18.14 -12.44
C PRO A 24 31.99 -17.75 -11.58
N THR A 25 32.28 -16.45 -11.52
CA THR A 25 33.40 -15.94 -10.74
C THR A 25 33.11 -16.03 -9.25
N THR A 26 34.17 -16.05 -8.44
CA THR A 26 34.07 -16.00 -6.97
C THR A 26 33.23 -14.80 -6.51
N GLU A 27 33.34 -13.65 -7.19
CA GLU A 27 32.56 -12.44 -6.92
C GLU A 27 31.05 -12.65 -7.18
N GLN A 28 30.69 -13.35 -8.26
CA GLN A 28 29.29 -13.69 -8.55
C GLN A 28 28.72 -14.65 -7.50
N LEU A 29 29.49 -15.64 -7.06
CA LEU A 29 29.08 -16.57 -6.00
C LEU A 29 28.91 -15.86 -4.66
N GLN A 30 29.76 -14.89 -4.37
CA GLN A 30 29.72 -14.11 -3.13
C GLN A 30 28.51 -13.18 -3.08
N LYS A 31 28.17 -12.54 -4.22
CA LYS A 31 26.96 -11.72 -4.36
C LYS A 31 25.67 -12.52 -4.21
N VAL A 32 25.64 -13.76 -4.69
CA VAL A 32 24.51 -14.69 -4.49
C VAL A 32 24.33 -15.04 -3.01
N GLU A 33 25.43 -15.29 -2.31
CA GLU A 33 25.38 -15.66 -0.89
C GLU A 33 25.04 -14.47 0.01
N GLU A 34 25.44 -13.26 -0.36
CA GLU A 34 25.04 -12.00 0.29
C GLU A 34 23.53 -11.76 0.13
N VAL A 35 22.99 -11.89 -1.09
CA VAL A 35 21.55 -11.78 -1.36
C VAL A 35 20.75 -12.83 -0.60
N LYS A 36 21.23 -14.08 -0.52
CA LYS A 36 20.56 -15.12 0.29
C LYS A 36 20.52 -14.76 1.78
N ARG A 37 21.59 -14.17 2.31
CA ARG A 37 21.66 -13.74 3.73
C ARG A 37 20.74 -12.56 3.98
N GLU A 38 20.65 -11.62 3.05
CA GLU A 38 19.75 -10.47 3.13
C GLU A 38 18.28 -10.90 3.07
N VAL A 39 17.94 -11.87 2.21
CA VAL A 39 16.58 -12.43 2.15
C VAL A 39 16.27 -13.27 3.40
N ALA A 40 17.24 -14.01 3.94
CA ALA A 40 17.06 -14.81 5.15
C ALA A 40 16.98 -13.98 6.44
N SER A 41 17.46 -12.73 6.44
CA SER A 41 17.38 -11.82 7.59
C SER A 41 16.05 -11.06 7.67
N VAL A 42 15.18 -11.14 6.65
CA VAL A 42 13.81 -10.62 6.70
C VAL A 42 12.92 -11.58 7.50
N THR A 43 13.12 -11.60 8.81
CA THR A 43 12.34 -12.38 9.78
C THR A 43 11.01 -11.68 10.06
N SER A 44 9.90 -12.17 9.48
CA SER A 44 8.53 -11.65 9.62
C SER A 44 8.37 -10.19 9.18
N VAL A 45 7.20 -9.76 8.72
CA VAL A 45 6.95 -8.32 8.53
C VAL A 45 6.86 -7.74 9.95
N PRO A 46 7.88 -7.05 10.48
CA PRO A 46 7.86 -6.67 11.88
C PRO A 46 6.76 -5.61 12.04
N ASN A 47 5.75 -5.93 12.85
CA ASN A 47 4.69 -5.01 13.29
C ASN A 47 3.78 -4.43 12.18
N ALA A 48 3.43 -5.20 11.15
CA ALA A 48 2.28 -4.83 10.32
C ALA A 48 0.98 -4.86 11.14
N LEU A 49 0.25 -3.75 11.13
CA LEU A 49 -0.99 -3.57 11.88
C LEU A 49 -2.22 -3.65 10.98
N VAL A 50 -2.09 -3.18 9.73
CA VAL A 50 -3.16 -3.24 8.72
C VAL A 50 -2.55 -3.65 7.40
N ILE A 51 -3.17 -4.63 6.75
CA ILE A 51 -2.87 -5.03 5.38
C ILE A 51 -4.19 -5.30 4.69
N THR A 52 -4.43 -4.66 3.55
CA THR A 52 -5.57 -4.97 2.68
C THR A 52 -5.08 -5.18 1.26
N THR A 53 -5.47 -6.30 0.65
CA THR A 53 -5.15 -6.68 -0.74
C THR A 53 -6.39 -7.04 -1.54
N PHE A 54 -7.56 -7.04 -0.90
CA PHE A 54 -8.87 -7.39 -1.49
C PHE A 54 -9.00 -8.82 -2.03
N GLU A 55 -7.97 -9.66 -1.84
CA GLU A 55 -7.93 -11.05 -2.32
C GLU A 55 -8.95 -11.96 -1.63
N SER A 56 -9.48 -11.53 -0.48
CA SER A 56 -10.63 -12.19 0.14
C SER A 56 -11.94 -12.03 -0.65
N GLY A 57 -11.96 -11.17 -1.67
CA GLY A 57 -13.15 -10.77 -2.41
C GLY A 57 -14.07 -9.84 -1.61
N LYS A 58 -13.57 -9.23 -0.52
CA LYS A 58 -14.30 -8.34 0.39
C LYS A 58 -13.55 -7.04 0.58
N GLU A 59 -14.23 -6.02 1.10
CA GLU A 59 -13.72 -4.66 1.25
C GLU A 59 -12.65 -4.51 2.36
N GLU A 60 -12.40 -5.54 3.16
CA GLU A 60 -11.29 -5.59 4.13
C GLU A 60 -11.21 -4.37 5.08
N GLY A 61 -12.39 -3.85 5.48
CA GLY A 61 -12.52 -2.71 6.38
C GLY A 61 -12.65 -1.36 5.68
N TRP A 62 -12.46 -1.30 4.36
CA TRP A 62 -12.73 -0.10 3.58
C TRP A 62 -14.23 0.17 3.47
N THR A 63 -14.58 1.45 3.49
CA THR A 63 -15.94 1.96 3.33
C THR A 63 -15.95 3.15 2.38
N ALA A 64 -17.10 3.42 1.75
CA ALA A 64 -17.26 4.60 0.92
C ALA A 64 -17.18 5.88 1.77
N ARG A 65 -16.51 6.91 1.25
CA ARG A 65 -16.41 8.24 1.87
C ARG A 65 -17.17 9.26 1.04
N GLY A 66 -18.20 9.85 1.64
CA GLY A 66 -19.05 10.86 1.03
C GLY A 66 -20.31 10.28 0.41
N ASP A 67 -21.27 11.16 0.16
CA ASP A 67 -22.59 10.76 -0.32
C ASP A 67 -22.54 10.19 -1.72
N ASN A 68 -23.34 9.15 -1.98
CA ASN A 68 -23.49 8.44 -3.25
C ASN A 68 -22.22 7.74 -3.78
N VAL A 69 -21.12 7.76 -3.02
CA VAL A 69 -19.90 7.05 -3.39
C VAL A 69 -20.11 5.56 -3.25
N LYS A 70 -19.59 4.82 -4.22
CA LYS A 70 -19.64 3.36 -4.27
C LYS A 70 -18.22 2.83 -4.26
N ILE A 71 -18.01 1.80 -3.45
CA ILE A 71 -16.79 0.98 -3.49
C ILE A 71 -17.17 -0.43 -3.95
N LEU A 72 -16.32 -1.04 -4.77
CA LEU A 72 -16.54 -2.38 -5.30
C LEU A 72 -15.21 -3.11 -5.42
N VAL A 73 -15.10 -4.28 -4.78
CA VAL A 73 -13.97 -5.18 -5.03
C VAL A 73 -14.15 -5.83 -6.41
N THR A 74 -13.14 -5.71 -7.27
CA THR A 74 -13.22 -6.07 -8.69
C THR A 74 -11.91 -6.68 -9.19
N ASP A 75 -11.99 -7.52 -10.23
CA ASP A 75 -10.83 -8.16 -10.89
C ASP A 75 -10.46 -7.54 -12.25
N LYS A 76 -11.02 -6.37 -12.56
CA LYS A 76 -10.73 -5.62 -13.78
C LYS A 76 -9.31 -5.08 -13.83
N GLU A 77 -8.80 -4.65 -12.69
CA GLU A 77 -7.49 -4.06 -12.48
C GLU A 77 -7.03 -4.48 -11.09
N ALA A 78 -5.75 -4.77 -10.94
CA ALA A 78 -5.13 -5.02 -9.65
C ALA A 78 -3.68 -4.55 -9.72
N HIS A 79 -3.14 -4.05 -8.62
CA HIS A 79 -1.71 -3.75 -8.54
C HIS A 79 -0.95 -5.06 -8.42
N THR A 80 -1.47 -5.95 -7.58
CA THR A 80 -0.96 -7.29 -7.35
C THR A 80 -2.13 -8.27 -7.25
N GLY A 81 -1.86 -9.58 -7.28
CA GLY A 81 -2.92 -10.56 -7.12
C GLY A 81 -3.97 -10.51 -8.23
N LYS A 82 -5.24 -10.53 -7.84
CA LYS A 82 -6.40 -10.57 -8.72
C LYS A 82 -7.37 -9.41 -8.48
N TYR A 83 -7.52 -8.93 -7.24
CA TYR A 83 -8.59 -8.01 -6.87
C TYR A 83 -8.03 -6.66 -6.43
N SER A 84 -8.78 -5.59 -6.70
CA SER A 84 -8.57 -4.27 -6.10
C SER A 84 -9.90 -3.61 -5.77
N LEU A 85 -9.87 -2.49 -5.06
CA LEU A 85 -11.06 -1.71 -4.73
C LEU A 85 -11.28 -0.59 -5.75
N TYR A 86 -12.39 -0.65 -6.48
CA TYR A 86 -12.82 0.43 -7.37
C TYR A 86 -13.72 1.42 -6.64
N VAL A 87 -13.40 2.71 -6.76
CA VAL A 87 -14.13 3.82 -6.17
C VAL A 87 -14.80 4.62 -7.27
N SER A 88 -16.11 4.85 -7.14
CA SER A 88 -16.90 5.57 -8.15
C SER A 88 -18.07 6.36 -7.56
N GLY A 89 -18.77 7.11 -8.41
CA GLY A 89 -19.94 7.90 -7.99
C GLY A 89 -19.58 9.10 -7.12
N ARG A 90 -18.32 9.57 -7.23
CA ARG A 90 -17.83 10.74 -6.50
C ARG A 90 -18.44 12.02 -7.06
N SER A 91 -18.64 12.99 -6.17
CA SER A 91 -19.17 14.32 -6.53
C SER A 91 -18.45 15.50 -5.85
N ASN A 92 -17.47 15.23 -4.97
CA ASN A 92 -16.63 16.25 -4.34
C ASN A 92 -15.17 15.78 -4.30
N GLY A 93 -14.23 16.72 -4.17
CA GLY A 93 -12.79 16.42 -4.17
C GLY A 93 -12.36 15.48 -3.04
N TRP A 94 -13.03 15.58 -1.88
CA TRP A 94 -12.76 14.79 -0.67
C TRP A 94 -13.52 13.45 -0.62
N HIS A 95 -14.42 13.20 -1.57
CA HIS A 95 -15.06 11.89 -1.70
C HIS A 95 -13.99 10.84 -2.05
N GLY A 96 -14.23 9.59 -1.68
CA GLY A 96 -13.27 8.52 -1.92
C GLY A 96 -13.61 7.23 -1.19
N ALA A 97 -12.58 6.50 -0.75
CA ALA A 97 -12.75 5.38 0.17
C ALA A 97 -11.92 5.62 1.43
N GLN A 98 -12.38 5.07 2.55
CA GLN A 98 -11.78 5.29 3.86
C GLN A 98 -11.74 4.02 4.72
N ILE A 99 -10.83 3.99 5.69
CA ILE A 99 -10.68 2.93 6.68
C ILE A 99 -10.48 3.55 8.08
N GLN A 100 -11.19 3.03 9.08
CA GLN A 100 -11.12 3.50 10.46
C GLN A 100 -9.93 2.83 11.17
N LEU A 101 -9.08 3.64 11.81
CA LEU A 101 -7.82 3.22 12.40
C LEU A 101 -7.70 3.51 13.90
N LYS A 102 -8.66 4.23 14.49
CA LYS A 102 -8.65 4.64 15.91
C LYS A 102 -8.33 3.50 16.89
N ASP A 103 -8.94 2.34 16.70
CA ASP A 103 -8.77 1.22 17.64
C ASP A 103 -7.52 0.38 17.34
N ILE A 104 -6.87 0.63 16.20
CA ILE A 104 -5.70 -0.09 15.71
C ILE A 104 -4.42 0.66 16.08
N LEU A 105 -4.33 1.94 15.71
CA LEU A 105 -3.15 2.77 15.96
C LEU A 105 -3.20 3.37 17.38
N LYS A 106 -2.04 3.62 17.97
CA LYS A 106 -1.88 4.00 19.37
C LYS A 106 -1.12 5.34 19.51
N PRO A 107 -1.47 6.16 20.51
CA PRO A 107 -0.70 7.34 20.87
C PRO A 107 0.79 7.04 21.14
N GLY A 108 1.65 7.99 20.79
CA GLY A 108 3.10 7.94 21.08
C GLY A 108 3.87 7.04 20.11
N LYS A 109 3.27 6.75 18.95
CA LYS A 109 3.82 5.87 17.93
C LYS A 109 3.96 6.60 16.60
N VAL A 110 4.90 6.11 15.79
CA VAL A 110 5.11 6.54 14.42
C VAL A 110 4.77 5.36 13.52
N TYR A 111 4.04 5.62 12.45
CA TYR A 111 3.60 4.61 11.49
C TYR A 111 4.13 4.94 10.10
N SER A 112 4.57 3.93 9.37
CA SER A 112 4.78 4.02 7.92
C SER A 112 3.54 3.48 7.22
N ILE A 113 2.99 4.28 6.30
CA ILE A 113 1.75 4.00 5.57
C ILE A 113 2.08 4.01 4.07
N SER A 114 1.64 3.00 3.35
CA SER A 114 1.71 2.93 1.89
C SER A 114 0.42 2.35 1.33
N VAL A 115 -0.04 2.88 0.21
CA VAL A 115 -1.17 2.36 -0.57
C VAL A 115 -0.95 2.65 -2.05
N TRP A 116 -1.39 1.74 -2.92
CA TRP A 116 -1.30 1.92 -4.36
C TRP A 116 -2.61 2.44 -4.93
N VAL A 117 -2.50 3.39 -5.86
CA VAL A 117 -3.65 3.97 -6.55
C VAL A 117 -3.47 3.96 -8.06
N MET A 118 -4.56 3.86 -8.80
CA MET A 118 -4.58 3.96 -10.25
C MET A 118 -5.86 4.62 -10.74
N GLN A 119 -5.80 5.37 -11.83
CA GLN A 119 -6.96 5.98 -12.47
C GLN A 119 -6.87 5.85 -14.00
N LYS A 120 -8.01 5.91 -14.72
CA LYS A 120 -8.07 5.71 -16.19
C LYS A 120 -8.77 6.85 -16.94
N SER A 121 -8.58 8.10 -16.51
CA SER A 121 -9.25 9.28 -17.09
C SER A 121 -8.68 9.74 -18.44
N GLY A 122 -7.56 9.16 -18.90
CA GLY A 122 -6.88 9.55 -20.14
C GLY A 122 -5.90 10.72 -19.99
N SER A 123 -5.75 11.29 -18.80
CA SER A 123 -4.76 12.34 -18.49
C SER A 123 -4.17 12.15 -17.09
N SER A 124 -3.16 12.94 -16.74
CA SER A 124 -2.60 12.92 -15.39
C SER A 124 -3.56 13.53 -14.38
N GLN A 125 -3.62 12.99 -13.17
CA GLN A 125 -4.57 13.40 -12.13
C GLN A 125 -3.86 13.62 -10.79
N TYR A 126 -4.53 14.40 -9.93
CA TYR A 126 -4.12 14.62 -8.55
C TYR A 126 -4.89 13.68 -7.61
N LEU A 127 -4.18 12.73 -6.99
CA LEU A 127 -4.69 11.91 -5.88
C LEU A 127 -3.94 12.15 -4.58
N GLY A 128 -4.63 11.87 -3.47
CA GLY A 128 -4.22 12.17 -2.12
C GLY A 128 -4.42 11.03 -1.14
N LEU A 129 -3.51 10.92 -0.17
CA LEU A 129 -3.65 10.09 1.02
C LEU A 129 -3.67 10.99 2.25
N THR A 130 -4.81 11.00 2.94
CA THR A 130 -5.10 11.97 4.00
C THR A 130 -5.58 11.25 5.25
N MET A 131 -5.13 11.72 6.41
CA MET A 131 -5.63 11.30 7.71
C MET A 131 -6.64 12.34 8.22
N GLN A 132 -7.90 11.96 8.31
CA GLN A 132 -8.85 12.68 9.15
C GLN A 132 -8.62 12.26 10.60
N ARG A 133 -8.43 13.22 11.50
CA ARG A 133 -8.23 12.92 12.92
C ARG A 133 -8.94 13.90 13.84
N LYS A 134 -9.21 13.43 15.05
CA LYS A 134 -9.60 14.28 16.17
C LYS A 134 -9.01 13.70 17.44
N TYR A 135 -8.18 14.49 18.12
CA TYR A 135 -7.73 14.20 19.47
C TYR A 135 -8.62 14.91 20.50
N ASP A 136 -8.57 14.48 21.75
CA ASP A 136 -9.22 15.14 22.89
C ASP A 136 -8.72 16.58 23.12
N THR A 137 -7.49 16.88 22.70
CA THR A 137 -6.89 18.22 22.73
C THR A 137 -7.31 19.12 21.57
N ASP A 138 -7.93 18.58 20.52
CA ASP A 138 -8.31 19.35 19.33
C ASP A 138 -9.69 20.01 19.52
N SER A 139 -9.80 21.29 19.14
CA SER A 139 -11.09 22.00 19.11
C SER A 139 -12.01 21.53 17.97
N ASN A 140 -11.43 21.12 16.85
CA ASN A 140 -12.13 20.68 15.63
C ASN A 140 -11.41 19.48 15.01
N THR A 141 -12.13 18.70 14.19
CA THR A 141 -11.52 17.67 13.34
C THR A 141 -10.46 18.29 12.42
N GLN A 142 -9.32 17.61 12.29
CA GLN A 142 -8.20 18.00 11.45
C GLN A 142 -8.05 17.02 10.27
N TYR A 143 -7.37 17.49 9.21
CA TYR A 143 -7.14 16.73 7.98
C TYR A 143 -5.67 16.89 7.60
N ASP A 144 -4.88 15.87 7.90
CA ASP A 144 -3.43 15.87 7.70
C ASP A 144 -3.08 15.13 6.40
N TRP A 145 -2.44 15.83 5.48
CA TRP A 145 -1.90 15.22 4.26
C TRP A 145 -0.70 14.33 4.59
N ILE A 146 -0.82 13.02 4.35
CA ILE A 146 0.34 12.10 4.44
C ILE A 146 1.15 12.18 3.16
N LYS A 147 0.47 12.11 2.01
CA LYS A 147 1.07 12.23 0.69
C LYS A 147 0.06 12.80 -0.31
N HIS A 148 0.56 13.64 -1.20
CA HIS A 148 -0.13 14.07 -2.41
C HIS A 148 0.75 13.77 -3.62
N GLU A 149 0.11 13.39 -4.72
CA GLU A 149 0.75 13.18 -6.02
C GLU A 149 -0.08 13.84 -7.10
N ASN A 150 0.44 14.92 -7.67
CA ASN A 150 -0.25 15.72 -8.68
C ASN A 150 -0.07 15.14 -10.10
N ASN A 151 0.73 14.09 -10.25
CA ASN A 151 1.03 13.48 -11.53
C ASN A 151 0.80 11.96 -11.56
N VAL A 152 -0.39 11.51 -11.13
CA VAL A 152 -0.79 10.09 -11.29
C VAL A 152 -1.19 9.83 -12.74
N PRO A 153 -0.39 9.09 -13.54
CA PRO A 153 -0.68 8.90 -14.96
C PRO A 153 -1.86 7.96 -15.18
N SER A 154 -2.61 8.18 -16.26
CA SER A 154 -3.71 7.28 -16.64
C SER A 154 -3.20 5.86 -16.93
N GLY A 155 -3.84 4.86 -16.31
CA GLY A 155 -3.56 3.44 -16.50
C GLY A 155 -2.28 2.95 -15.82
N LYS A 156 -1.71 3.69 -14.88
CA LYS A 156 -0.52 3.28 -14.14
C LYS A 156 -0.75 3.33 -12.63
N TRP A 157 -0.33 2.27 -11.96
CA TRP A 157 -0.28 2.23 -10.50
C TRP A 157 0.82 3.14 -9.97
N VAL A 158 0.49 3.91 -8.94
CA VAL A 158 1.41 4.82 -8.25
C VAL A 158 1.26 4.62 -6.74
N GLU A 159 2.39 4.51 -6.05
CA GLU A 159 2.43 4.41 -4.60
C GLU A 159 2.21 5.79 -3.95
N LEU A 160 1.26 5.88 -3.03
CA LEU A 160 1.14 6.98 -2.08
C LEU A 160 1.65 6.50 -0.73
N SER A 161 2.81 6.99 -0.32
CA SER A 161 3.44 6.59 0.94
C SER A 161 3.98 7.76 1.75
N GLY A 162 4.01 7.58 3.07
CA GLY A 162 4.50 8.56 4.02
C GLY A 162 4.49 8.03 5.45
N THR A 163 4.98 8.85 6.39
CA THR A 163 4.96 8.53 7.82
C THR A 163 3.89 9.35 8.54
N TYR A 164 3.24 8.77 9.53
CA TYR A 164 2.27 9.46 10.38
C TYR A 164 2.59 9.24 11.86
N GLU A 165 2.74 10.33 12.62
CA GLU A 165 3.04 10.31 14.05
C GLU A 165 1.80 10.68 14.85
N ILE A 166 1.46 9.86 15.84
CA ILE A 166 0.40 10.16 16.81
C ILE A 166 1.08 10.64 18.09
N PRO A 167 0.78 11.84 18.61
CA PRO A 167 1.35 12.34 19.86
C PRO A 167 1.14 11.37 21.04
N ALA A 168 2.06 11.33 22.01
CA ALA A 168 1.99 10.40 23.14
C ALA A 168 0.87 10.69 24.14
N ASN A 169 0.55 11.97 24.36
CA ASN A 169 -0.31 12.41 25.45
C ASN A 169 -1.68 12.89 24.93
N VAL A 170 -2.30 12.11 24.05
CA VAL A 170 -3.63 12.39 23.50
C VAL A 170 -4.52 11.16 23.53
N SER A 171 -5.82 11.37 23.64
CA SER A 171 -6.82 10.34 23.36
C SER A 171 -7.32 10.49 21.93
N ILE A 172 -7.31 9.39 21.17
CA ILE A 172 -7.82 9.38 19.80
C ILE A 172 -9.35 9.34 19.85
N LEU A 173 -10.02 10.41 19.42
CA LEU A 173 -11.48 10.46 19.30
C LEU A 173 -11.93 9.98 17.92
N ASP A 174 -11.17 10.30 16.87
CA ASP A 174 -11.33 9.83 15.49
C ASP A 174 -9.95 9.71 14.81
N LEU A 175 -9.77 8.69 13.96
CA LEU A 175 -8.57 8.50 13.16
C LEU A 175 -8.90 7.67 11.91
N THR A 176 -9.27 8.34 10.84
CA THR A 176 -9.73 7.72 9.60
C THR A 176 -8.79 8.06 8.46
N LEU A 177 -8.17 7.04 7.86
CA LEU A 177 -7.34 7.19 6.67
C LEU A 177 -8.24 7.13 5.43
N TYR A 178 -8.00 7.98 4.44
CA TYR A 178 -8.75 7.95 3.20
C TYR A 178 -7.94 8.38 1.99
N VAL A 179 -8.36 7.90 0.82
CA VAL A 179 -7.82 8.31 -0.49
C VAL A 179 -8.81 9.23 -1.17
N GLU A 180 -8.33 10.34 -1.72
CA GLU A 180 -9.15 11.38 -2.35
C GLU A 180 -8.56 11.87 -3.67
N ALA A 181 -9.34 12.65 -4.43
CA ALA A 181 -8.89 13.31 -5.66
C ALA A 181 -9.40 14.75 -5.67
N PRO A 182 -8.64 15.71 -5.11
CA PRO A 182 -9.14 17.05 -4.78
C PRO A 182 -9.55 17.88 -6.00
N SER A 183 -8.81 17.73 -7.10
CA SER A 183 -8.96 18.57 -8.30
C SER A 183 -9.95 17.99 -9.33
N ASN A 184 -10.41 16.76 -9.16
CA ASN A 184 -11.37 16.12 -10.05
C ASN A 184 -12.43 15.37 -9.25
N THR A 185 -13.59 16.02 -9.10
CA THR A 185 -14.65 15.61 -8.17
C THR A 185 -15.40 14.36 -8.62
N THR A 186 -15.30 13.99 -9.89
CA THR A 186 -15.96 12.81 -10.49
C THR A 186 -14.98 11.73 -10.95
N LEU A 187 -13.69 11.87 -10.61
CA LEU A 187 -12.68 10.89 -10.96
C LEU A 187 -12.97 9.56 -10.26
N ASP A 188 -13.19 8.52 -11.04
CA ASP A 188 -13.15 7.14 -10.58
C ASP A 188 -11.69 6.65 -10.51
N PHE A 189 -11.37 5.85 -9.50
CA PHE A 189 -10.02 5.32 -9.29
C PHE A 189 -10.04 3.97 -8.57
N TYR A 190 -8.89 3.29 -8.59
CA TYR A 190 -8.65 2.02 -7.93
C TYR A 190 -7.69 2.21 -6.76
N ILE A 191 -7.87 1.43 -5.71
CA ILE A 191 -7.01 1.34 -4.53
C ILE A 191 -6.59 -0.12 -4.36
N ASP A 192 -5.32 -0.35 -4.05
CA ASP A 192 -4.80 -1.68 -3.74
C ASP A 192 -3.66 -1.62 -2.73
N ASP A 193 -3.33 -2.76 -2.11
CA ASP A 193 -2.13 -2.98 -1.31
C ASP A 193 -1.86 -1.92 -0.23
N LEU A 194 -2.86 -1.61 0.62
CA LEU A 194 -2.63 -0.79 1.81
C LEU A 194 -1.82 -1.59 2.82
N VAL A 195 -0.71 -1.02 3.29
CA VAL A 195 0.02 -1.52 4.45
C VAL A 195 0.36 -0.41 5.43
N ILE A 196 0.16 -0.72 6.71
CA ILE A 196 0.53 0.13 7.85
C ILE A 196 1.40 -0.67 8.80
N VAL A 197 2.59 -0.15 9.10
CA VAL A 197 3.54 -0.75 10.04
C VAL A 197 3.89 0.22 11.17
N GLU A 198 4.08 -0.29 12.39
CA GLU A 198 4.63 0.51 13.49
C GLU A 198 6.15 0.66 13.37
N GLY A 199 6.63 1.90 13.45
CA GLY A 199 8.05 2.26 13.46
C GLY A 199 8.42 3.26 12.37
N LYS A 200 9.50 4.02 12.62
CA LYS A 200 10.04 5.04 11.70
C LYS A 200 10.91 4.46 10.58
N THR A 201 10.88 3.15 10.38
CA THR A 201 11.64 2.51 9.30
C THR A 201 11.02 2.89 7.96
N GLY A 202 11.87 3.25 7.00
CA GLY A 202 11.51 3.48 5.59
C GLY A 202 11.11 2.18 4.89
N PHE A 203 10.14 1.49 5.48
CA PHE A 203 9.59 0.25 4.98
C PHE A 203 8.75 0.58 3.75
N ARG A 204 9.26 0.17 2.59
CA ARG A 204 8.52 0.12 1.34
C ARG A 204 8.22 -1.34 1.07
N ILE A 205 6.98 -1.65 0.71
CA ILE A 205 6.71 -2.95 0.10
C ILE A 205 7.36 -2.92 -1.27
N THR A 206 8.53 -3.54 -1.36
CA THR A 206 9.06 -3.92 -2.67
C THR A 206 8.17 -5.05 -3.21
N PRO A 207 8.08 -5.24 -4.55
CA PRO A 207 7.33 -6.36 -5.13
C PRO A 207 7.68 -7.73 -4.52
N GLU A 208 8.91 -7.90 -4.03
CA GLU A 208 9.37 -9.12 -3.36
C GLU A 208 8.76 -9.32 -1.96
N LEU A 209 8.42 -8.24 -1.27
CA LEU A 209 7.75 -8.27 0.04
C LEU A 209 6.27 -8.62 -0.06
N TYR A 210 5.60 -8.24 -1.15
CA TYR A 210 4.20 -8.57 -1.41
C TYR A 210 3.94 -10.10 -1.35
N GLU A 211 4.79 -10.89 -2.00
CA GLU A 211 4.66 -12.36 -2.05
C GLU A 211 4.88 -13.04 -0.69
N LEU A 212 5.60 -12.38 0.23
CA LEU A 212 5.80 -12.85 1.61
C LEU A 212 4.61 -12.45 2.49
N VAL A 213 4.09 -11.24 2.31
CA VAL A 213 2.93 -10.69 3.00
C VAL A 213 1.67 -11.51 2.67
N ALA A 214 1.35 -11.68 1.38
CA ALA A 214 0.16 -12.38 0.90
C ALA A 214 0.11 -13.88 1.27
N LYS A 215 1.25 -14.52 1.57
CA LYS A 215 1.30 -15.93 1.98
C LYS A 215 1.07 -16.15 3.48
N ASN A 216 1.28 -15.14 4.30
CA ASN A 216 1.25 -15.25 5.77
C ASN A 216 0.02 -14.61 6.41
N ILE A 217 -0.77 -13.86 5.63
CA ILE A 217 -2.11 -13.41 6.02
C ILE A 217 -3.09 -14.47 5.56
N LYS A 218 -3.43 -15.39 6.45
CA LYS A 218 -4.55 -16.34 6.29
C LYS A 218 -5.53 -16.13 7.41
#